data_AF-A0A382HB22-F1
#
_entry.id   AF-A0A382HB22-F1
#
_cell.length_a   1.000
_cell.length_b   1.000
_cell.length_c   1.000
_cell.angle_alpha   90.00
_cell.angle_beta   90.00
_cell.angle_gamma   90.00
#
_symmetry.space_group_name_H-M   'P 1'
#
loop_
_entity.id
_entity.type
_entity.pdbx_description
1 polymer ?
#
loop_
_entity_poly.entity_id
_entity_poly.type
_entity_poly.pdbx_seq_one_letter_code
_entity_poly.pdbx_strand_id
1 'polypeptide(L)'
;AEDPSKNFLPSPGKITKLKIPIISKNIRLDIGVDEGDEITFYYDPMIAKIISKGIDRKESIKNMIQFLKEIEIEGIVSNQSFLLTVLQNDFFVDANYNTKFIENNLNLFSQKKGAVAQTDLGEETDKKLRQEKSTESPQNGLIQNYTEKDLKSFEKIVSMGNTYNTETKTLAKNALGKVYDKPKFLPGGDKYMLIEFGNVMDLEINFTAQNLAQAITNNKVKGVYETAPCFASMLVHYNPDEIKFSDLKIEMNSLLNSLGPSDEIEIESRVFSFPTVYLDKWTQECVKDYIDKIAKKKPDPEFITELNNLDDTDHFVRVHSGTEYWVSSLGFWPGLPFMMPLDPRCKLTAPKYNPPRTWTPKGTVGMGGSSTAIYPEALPGGYQIFGIIPVPIWDTKKSFSVFENNICLFKPGDRVKFKPTDYEEFDLVANKIKDKTFDYSGIIDYEKFSVKNYKAWLSKLDKNKRF
;
A
#
# COMPACT_ATOMS: atom_id res chain seq x y z
N ALA A 1 14.95 -9.18 8.20
CA ALA A 1 15.12 -10.51 7.58
C ALA A 1 16.04 -10.33 6.38
N GLU A 2 17.30 -9.99 6.65
CA GLU A 2 18.29 -9.61 5.64
C GLU A 2 19.57 -10.36 5.98
N ASP A 3 20.33 -10.74 4.96
CA ASP A 3 21.62 -11.42 5.11
C ASP A 3 22.77 -10.43 4.85
N PRO A 4 23.41 -9.89 5.91
CA PRO A 4 24.54 -8.97 5.75
C PRO A 4 25.72 -9.59 4.99
N SER A 5 25.88 -10.92 5.02
CA SER A 5 26.95 -11.60 4.29
C SER A 5 26.72 -11.63 2.77
N LYS A 6 25.50 -11.33 2.34
CA LYS A 6 25.09 -11.24 0.94
C LYS A 6 24.58 -9.84 0.60
N ASN A 7 25.29 -8.81 1.06
CA ASN A 7 24.95 -7.41 0.78
C ASN A 7 23.50 -7.06 1.19
N PHE A 8 23.07 -7.55 2.37
CA PHE A 8 21.74 -7.32 2.93
C PHE A 8 20.59 -7.81 2.04
N LEU A 9 20.84 -8.84 1.20
CA LEU A 9 19.78 -9.44 0.42
C LEU A 9 18.64 -9.95 1.33
N PRO A 10 17.38 -9.77 0.91
CA PRO A 10 16.22 -10.37 1.57
C PRO A 10 16.39 -11.85 1.89
N SER A 11 16.05 -12.22 3.12
CA SER A 11 15.98 -13.61 3.59
C SER A 11 14.54 -13.94 4.03
N PRO A 12 13.58 -14.04 3.09
CA PRO A 12 12.23 -14.48 3.42
C PRO A 12 12.21 -15.92 3.91
N GLY A 13 11.16 -16.27 4.63
CA GLY A 13 11.00 -17.61 5.21
C GLY A 13 10.18 -17.58 6.48
N LYS A 14 9.96 -18.78 7.04
CA LYS A 14 9.22 -18.96 8.29
C LYS A 14 10.14 -18.74 9.48
N ILE A 15 9.70 -17.92 10.43
CA ILE A 15 10.35 -17.79 11.74
C ILE A 15 10.04 -19.06 12.52
N THR A 16 10.98 -20.01 12.58
CA THR A 16 10.74 -21.29 13.26
C THR A 16 10.86 -21.18 14.77
N LYS A 17 11.55 -20.13 15.25
CA LYS A 17 11.68 -19.82 16.67
C LYS A 17 11.88 -18.32 16.86
N LEU A 18 11.16 -17.75 17.81
CA LEU A 18 11.33 -16.35 18.25
C LEU A 18 11.24 -16.27 19.77
N LYS A 19 12.40 -16.24 20.42
CA LYS A 19 12.47 -16.09 21.88
C LYS A 19 12.92 -14.67 22.22
N ILE A 20 11.98 -13.90 22.75
CA ILE A 20 12.23 -12.54 23.22
C ILE A 20 12.73 -12.60 24.67
N PRO A 21 13.88 -11.97 25.00
CA PRO A 21 14.37 -11.88 26.38
C PRO A 21 13.46 -11.06 27.29
N ILE A 22 13.68 -11.13 28.60
CA ILE A 22 12.95 -10.27 29.55
C ILE A 22 13.26 -8.80 29.23
N ILE A 23 12.24 -8.04 28.86
CA ILE A 23 12.38 -6.61 28.53
C ILE A 23 12.61 -5.82 29.81
N SER A 24 13.85 -5.34 30.00
CA SER A 24 14.19 -4.44 31.10
C SER A 24 13.64 -3.02 30.86
N LYS A 25 13.59 -2.19 31.90
CA LYS A 25 13.19 -0.76 31.80
C LYS A 25 14.02 0.09 30.82
N ASN A 26 15.18 -0.42 30.40
CA ASN A 26 16.12 0.25 29.51
C ASN A 26 16.01 -0.22 28.06
N ILE A 27 15.14 -1.19 27.77
CA ILE A 27 14.90 -1.70 26.43
C ILE A 27 13.43 -1.47 26.07
N ARG A 28 13.20 -0.99 24.85
CA ARG A 28 11.91 -1.04 24.19
C ARG A 28 12.06 -1.89 22.92
N LEU A 29 11.19 -2.87 22.78
CA LEU A 29 11.06 -3.67 21.57
C LEU A 29 9.71 -3.35 20.93
N ASP A 30 9.75 -2.92 19.67
CA ASP A 30 8.58 -2.84 18.81
C ASP A 30 8.78 -3.89 17.71
N ILE A 31 7.97 -4.95 17.71
CA ILE A 31 8.11 -6.10 16.79
C ILE A 31 6.75 -6.45 16.20
N GLY A 32 6.73 -6.69 14.89
CA GLY A 32 5.50 -6.97 14.14
C GLY A 32 5.27 -8.44 13.78
N VAL A 33 6.05 -9.35 14.36
CA VAL A 33 6.04 -10.78 14.00
C VAL A 33 6.08 -11.65 15.24
N ASP A 34 5.47 -12.82 15.14
CA ASP A 34 5.47 -13.88 16.14
C ASP A 34 6.27 -15.11 15.67
N GLU A 35 6.56 -16.02 16.61
CA GLU A 35 7.03 -17.36 16.25
C GLU A 35 6.02 -18.06 15.34
N GLY A 36 6.50 -18.62 14.23
CA GLY A 36 5.70 -19.31 13.24
C GLY A 36 5.23 -18.43 12.07
N ASP A 37 5.37 -17.10 12.15
CA ASP A 37 5.03 -16.20 11.06
C ASP A 37 5.96 -16.39 9.85
N GLU A 38 5.43 -16.15 8.65
CA GLU A 38 6.17 -16.23 7.38
C GLU A 38 6.47 -14.83 6.85
N ILE A 39 7.75 -14.52 6.67
CA ILE A 39 8.21 -13.29 6.04
C ILE A 39 8.27 -13.50 4.53
N THR A 40 7.46 -12.75 3.79
CA THR A 40 7.42 -12.84 2.32
C THR A 40 8.54 -12.03 1.66
N PHE A 41 8.71 -12.16 0.34
CA PHE A 41 9.60 -11.29 -0.44
C PHE A 41 9.11 -9.83 -0.51
N TYR A 42 7.82 -9.58 -0.25
CA TYR A 42 7.20 -8.26 -0.30
C TYR A 42 7.01 -7.72 1.12
N TYR A 43 8.11 -7.42 1.81
CA TYR A 43 8.08 -6.92 3.18
C TYR A 43 8.73 -5.53 3.27
N ASP A 44 8.27 -4.73 4.22
CA ASP A 44 9.00 -3.53 4.66
C ASP A 44 10.22 -3.99 5.48
N PRO A 45 11.44 -3.49 5.20
CA PRO A 45 12.64 -3.88 5.93
C PRO A 45 12.53 -3.77 7.47
N MET A 46 11.68 -2.87 7.99
CA MET A 46 11.51 -2.65 9.43
C MET A 46 10.51 -3.62 10.07
N ILE A 47 10.94 -4.88 10.26
CA ILE A 47 10.15 -5.94 10.92
C ILE A 47 10.17 -5.84 12.46
N ALA A 48 11.32 -5.42 13.00
CA ALA A 48 11.54 -5.27 14.43
C ALA A 48 12.47 -4.08 14.69
N LYS A 49 12.18 -3.34 15.76
CA LYS A 49 12.93 -2.18 16.23
C LYS A 49 13.25 -2.34 17.70
N ILE A 50 14.54 -2.30 18.03
CA ILE A 50 15.02 -2.34 19.41
C ILE A 50 15.57 -0.96 19.73
N ILE A 51 15.11 -0.37 20.83
CA ILE A 51 15.54 0.92 21.34
C ILE A 51 16.16 0.67 22.71
N SER A 52 17.38 1.17 22.93
CA SER A 52 18.08 1.03 24.20
C SER A 52 18.39 2.38 24.82
N LYS A 53 18.18 2.48 26.13
CA LYS A 53 18.49 3.65 26.96
C LYS A 53 19.60 3.32 27.96
N GLY A 54 20.43 4.31 28.26
CA GLY A 54 21.41 4.31 29.35
C GLY A 54 21.62 5.73 29.86
N ILE A 55 22.36 5.89 30.97
CA ILE A 55 22.79 7.19 31.48
C ILE A 55 23.80 7.86 30.53
N ASP A 56 24.51 7.05 29.75
CA ASP A 56 25.44 7.48 28.72
C ASP A 56 25.40 6.54 27.50
N ARG A 57 26.20 6.89 26.48
CA ARG A 57 26.33 6.11 25.25
C ARG A 57 26.83 4.69 25.50
N LYS A 58 27.80 4.50 26.40
CA LYS A 58 28.45 3.21 26.66
C LYS A 58 27.47 2.25 27.33
N GLU A 59 26.68 2.74 28.29
CA GLU A 59 25.64 1.95 28.94
C GLU A 59 24.51 1.60 27.96
N SER A 60 24.05 2.54 27.13
CA SER A 60 23.05 2.25 26.09
C SER A 60 23.53 1.18 25.11
N ILE A 61 24.77 1.27 24.63
CA ILE A 61 25.38 0.25 23.77
C ILE A 61 25.46 -1.10 24.49
N LYS A 62 25.91 -1.12 25.75
CA LYS A 62 25.99 -2.35 26.55
C LYS A 62 24.62 -3.02 26.73
N ASN A 63 23.59 -2.23 27.02
CA ASN A 63 22.22 -2.72 27.18
C ASN A 63 21.69 -3.31 25.84
N MET A 64 21.95 -2.64 24.71
CA MET A 64 21.60 -3.14 23.38
C MET A 64 22.33 -4.46 23.05
N ILE A 65 23.63 -4.54 23.30
CA ILE A 65 24.44 -5.75 23.07
C ILE A 65 23.90 -6.92 23.89
N GLN A 66 23.58 -6.70 25.17
CA GLN A 66 23.04 -7.75 26.03
C GLN A 66 21.73 -8.30 25.47
N PHE A 67 20.80 -7.42 25.10
CA PHE A 67 19.52 -7.82 24.52
C PHE A 67 19.70 -8.58 23.19
N LEU A 68 20.58 -8.09 22.31
CA LEU A 68 20.89 -8.75 21.04
C LEU A 68 21.60 -10.10 21.21
N LYS A 69 22.29 -10.36 22.32
CA LYS A 69 22.89 -11.67 22.60
C LYS A 69 21.87 -12.70 23.11
N GLU A 70 20.84 -12.22 23.79
CA GLU A 70 19.82 -13.08 24.41
C GLU A 70 18.65 -13.39 23.47
N ILE A 71 18.34 -12.51 22.50
CA ILE A 71 17.27 -12.73 21.55
C ILE A 71 17.63 -13.88 20.60
N GLU A 72 16.73 -14.86 20.48
CA GLU A 72 16.92 -16.02 19.60
C GLU A 72 15.93 -15.93 18.43
N ILE A 73 16.45 -15.94 17.21
CA ILE A 73 15.69 -15.92 15.96
C ILE A 73 16.20 -17.08 15.10
N GLU A 74 15.33 -18.02 14.74
CA GLU A 74 15.66 -19.15 13.87
C GLU A 74 14.70 -19.24 12.68
N GLY A 75 15.12 -19.94 11.63
CA GLY A 75 14.32 -20.17 10.41
C GLY A 75 14.53 -19.14 9.29
N ILE A 76 15.08 -17.97 9.62
CA ILE A 76 15.48 -16.92 8.68
C ILE A 76 16.88 -16.38 9.01
N VAL A 77 17.53 -15.73 8.06
CA VAL A 77 18.73 -14.93 8.32
C VAL A 77 18.32 -13.52 8.76
N SER A 78 18.91 -13.05 9.86
CA SER A 78 18.73 -11.70 10.40
C SER A 78 20.05 -10.92 10.37
N ASN A 79 19.94 -9.59 10.50
CA ASN A 79 21.09 -8.70 10.63
C ASN A 79 21.63 -8.60 12.07
N GLN A 80 21.21 -9.49 12.98
CA GLN A 80 21.58 -9.47 14.40
C GLN A 80 23.10 -9.53 14.63
N SER A 81 23.82 -10.40 13.92
CA SER A 81 25.28 -10.52 14.03
C SER A 81 26.01 -9.27 13.53
N PHE A 82 25.50 -8.68 12.46
CA PHE A 82 25.99 -7.42 11.92
C PHE A 82 25.82 -6.28 12.95
N LEU A 83 24.62 -6.15 13.54
CA LEU A 83 24.35 -5.14 14.57
C LEU A 83 25.26 -5.30 15.80
N LEU A 84 25.48 -6.54 16.26
CA LEU A 84 26.44 -6.81 17.34
C LEU A 84 27.85 -6.33 16.98
N THR A 85 28.31 -6.62 15.76
CA THR A 85 29.65 -6.24 15.30
C THR A 85 29.79 -4.71 15.23
N VAL A 86 28.77 -4.01 14.75
CA VAL A 86 28.74 -2.53 14.73
C VAL A 86 28.79 -1.96 16.15
N LEU A 87 27.97 -2.48 17.07
CA LEU A 87 27.89 -1.99 18.45
C LEU A 87 29.16 -2.26 19.27
N GLN A 88 29.93 -3.28 18.89
CA GLN A 88 31.20 -3.65 19.53
C GLN A 88 32.42 -2.95 18.90
N ASN A 89 32.24 -2.18 17.83
CA ASN A 89 33.33 -1.49 17.15
C ASN A 89 33.72 -0.19 17.88
N ASP A 90 35.01 0.00 18.15
CA ASP A 90 35.51 1.16 18.91
C ASP A 90 35.18 2.50 18.25
N PHE A 91 35.25 2.61 16.91
CA PHE A 91 34.83 3.83 16.21
C PHE A 91 33.35 4.15 16.44
N PHE A 92 32.50 3.13 16.49
CA PHE A 92 31.09 3.32 16.82
C PHE A 92 30.90 3.72 18.29
N VAL A 93 31.59 3.05 19.22
CA VAL A 93 31.51 3.34 20.65
C VAL A 93 31.95 4.78 20.94
N ASP A 94 33.03 5.23 20.33
CA ASP A 94 33.64 6.55 20.54
C ASP A 94 33.04 7.66 19.66
N ALA A 95 31.96 7.36 18.93
CA ALA A 95 31.26 8.31 18.05
C ALA A 95 32.12 8.89 16.91
N ASN A 96 33.13 8.14 16.46
CA ASN A 96 34.02 8.51 15.35
C ASN A 96 33.57 7.85 14.03
N TYR A 97 32.48 8.35 13.46
CA TYR A 97 31.93 7.82 12.21
C TYR A 97 31.25 8.90 11.36
N ASN A 98 31.04 8.59 10.08
CA ASN A 98 30.31 9.43 9.13
C ASN A 98 29.20 8.62 8.44
N THR A 99 28.50 9.24 7.49
CA THR A 99 27.40 8.60 6.74
C THR A 99 27.85 7.42 5.88
N LYS A 100 29.16 7.24 5.65
CA LYS A 100 29.77 6.11 4.93
C LYS A 100 30.43 5.09 5.86
N PHE A 101 30.17 5.14 7.17
CA PHE A 101 30.84 4.27 8.14
C PHE A 101 30.75 2.79 7.79
N ILE A 102 29.56 2.31 7.41
CA ILE A 102 29.38 0.91 7.04
C ILE A 102 30.21 0.58 5.80
N GLU A 103 30.09 1.38 4.73
CA GLU A 103 30.84 1.21 3.47
C GLU A 103 32.35 1.18 3.70
N ASN A 104 32.86 2.11 4.52
CA ASN A 104 34.27 2.24 4.84
C ASN A 104 34.80 1.08 5.70
N ASN A 105 33.92 0.34 6.37
CA ASN A 105 34.27 -0.73 7.31
C ASN A 105 33.64 -2.09 6.94
N LEU A 106 33.15 -2.27 5.70
CA LEU A 106 32.48 -3.50 5.25
C LEU A 106 33.31 -4.76 5.56
N ASN A 107 34.63 -4.69 5.38
CA ASN A 107 35.55 -5.80 5.66
C ASN A 107 35.53 -6.28 7.12
N LEU A 108 35.26 -5.38 8.07
CA LEU A 108 35.13 -5.70 9.50
C LEU A 108 33.78 -6.37 9.79
N PHE A 109 32.77 -6.12 8.97
CA PHE A 109 31.40 -6.57 9.18
C PHE A 109 31.01 -7.81 8.35
N SER A 110 31.83 -8.19 7.36
CA SER A 110 31.59 -9.34 6.48
C SER A 110 32.27 -10.65 6.92
N GLN A 111 32.90 -10.71 8.11
CA GLN A 111 33.60 -11.92 8.54
C GLN A 111 32.64 -13.07 8.82
N LYS A 112 32.85 -14.19 8.10
CA LYS A 112 32.17 -15.47 8.31
C LYS A 112 32.50 -16.01 9.71
N LYS A 113 31.51 -16.64 10.36
CA LYS A 113 31.73 -17.47 11.57
C LYS A 113 32.87 -18.47 11.31
N GLY A 114 34.04 -18.22 11.89
CA GLY A 114 35.16 -19.16 11.92
C GLY A 114 36.51 -18.49 12.17
N ALA A 115 37.19 -18.96 13.22
CA ALA A 115 38.55 -18.63 13.67
C ALA A 115 38.75 -17.33 14.46
N VAL A 116 38.76 -17.50 15.79
CA VAL A 116 39.56 -16.66 16.69
C VAL A 116 41.03 -16.95 16.35
N ALA A 117 41.75 -15.94 15.87
CA ALA A 117 43.20 -15.92 15.88
C ALA A 117 43.67 -14.51 16.26
N GLN A 118 44.34 -14.40 17.40
CA GLN A 118 45.14 -13.24 17.78
C GLN A 118 46.08 -12.90 16.63
N THR A 119 46.02 -11.67 16.15
CA THR A 119 47.12 -11.08 15.38
C THR A 119 47.42 -9.72 15.96
N ASP A 120 48.55 -9.65 16.67
CA ASP A 120 49.25 -8.41 16.96
C ASP A 120 49.57 -7.72 15.63
N LEU A 121 49.08 -6.49 15.46
CA LEU A 121 49.54 -5.57 14.42
C LEU A 121 49.96 -4.28 15.11
N GLY A 122 51.23 -4.27 15.52
CA GLY A 122 51.91 -3.13 16.10
C GLY A 122 52.22 -2.02 15.10
N GLU A 123 52.26 -0.80 15.64
CA GLU A 123 53.09 0.38 15.31
C GLU A 123 53.23 0.91 13.86
N GLU A 124 52.88 0.19 12.79
CA GLU A 124 53.06 0.68 11.41
C GLU A 124 51.88 1.49 10.86
N THR A 125 50.65 1.22 11.32
CA THR A 125 49.45 1.98 10.90
C THR A 125 49.40 3.39 11.51
N ASP A 126 50.06 3.60 12.65
CA ASP A 126 50.00 4.84 13.42
C ASP A 126 50.93 5.94 12.86
N LYS A 127 51.92 5.57 12.03
CA LYS A 127 52.82 6.52 11.34
C LYS A 127 52.21 7.12 10.07
N LYS A 128 51.37 6.38 9.34
CA LYS A 128 50.71 6.89 8.11
C LYS A 128 49.63 7.92 8.42
N LEU A 129 48.89 7.76 9.51
CA LEU A 129 47.82 8.69 9.92
C LEU A 129 48.33 10.02 10.51
N ARG A 130 49.60 10.11 10.91
CA ARG A 130 50.19 11.32 11.50
C ARG A 130 50.88 12.26 10.48
N GLN A 131 51.13 11.81 9.25
CA GLN A 131 51.80 12.64 8.23
C GLN A 131 50.86 13.51 7.37
N GLU A 132 49.53 13.36 7.49
CA GLU A 132 48.57 14.13 6.67
C GLU A 132 47.85 15.26 7.46
N LYS A 133 48.52 15.87 8.45
CA LYS A 133 48.00 17.07 9.14
C LYS A 133 48.99 18.24 9.07
N SER A 134 49.00 18.90 7.92
CA SER A 134 49.45 20.29 7.68
C SER A 134 49.43 20.44 6.15
N THR A 135 48.60 21.25 5.50
CA THR A 135 48.27 22.67 5.67
C THR A 135 47.17 23.01 4.65
N GLU A 136 46.48 24.13 4.88
CA GLU A 136 45.64 24.87 3.93
C GLU A 136 44.18 24.45 3.70
N SER A 137 43.32 25.46 3.84
CA SER A 137 41.91 25.49 3.54
C SER A 137 41.70 25.58 2.02
N PRO A 138 40.79 24.81 1.38
CA PRO A 138 40.46 25.06 -0.02
C PRO A 138 39.25 25.98 -0.15
N GLN A 139 39.52 27.16 -0.70
CA GLN A 139 38.57 27.97 -1.46
C GLN A 139 38.07 27.21 -2.71
N ASN A 140 36.92 27.67 -3.21
CA ASN A 140 36.27 27.37 -4.50
C ASN A 140 37.06 26.59 -5.57
N GLY A 141 36.42 25.54 -6.09
CA GLY A 141 36.52 25.10 -7.48
C GLY A 141 37.21 23.75 -7.71
N LEU A 142 36.45 22.78 -8.25
CA LEU A 142 36.74 21.98 -9.47
C LEU A 142 35.85 20.73 -9.47
N ILE A 143 35.02 20.62 -10.50
CA ILE A 143 34.28 19.40 -10.84
C ILE A 143 35.31 18.29 -11.08
N GLN A 144 35.29 17.25 -10.26
CA GLN A 144 36.07 16.04 -10.56
C GLN A 144 35.48 15.40 -11.82
N ASN A 145 36.23 15.48 -12.92
CA ASN A 145 35.90 14.74 -14.14
C ASN A 145 35.92 13.24 -13.84
N TYR A 146 34.96 12.52 -14.43
CA TYR A 146 34.84 11.06 -14.33
C TYR A 146 36.17 10.38 -14.68
N THR A 147 36.58 9.41 -13.86
CA THR A 147 37.79 8.64 -14.13
C THR A 147 37.56 7.68 -15.30
N GLU A 148 38.62 7.21 -15.96
CA GLU A 148 38.51 6.14 -16.98
C GLU A 148 37.79 4.90 -16.45
N LYS A 149 37.87 4.64 -15.14
CA LYS A 149 37.17 3.54 -14.48
C LYS A 149 35.66 3.81 -14.41
N ASP A 150 35.26 5.05 -14.17
CA ASP A 150 33.85 5.46 -14.15
C ASP A 150 33.27 5.43 -15.56
N LEU A 151 34.02 5.90 -16.56
CA LEU A 151 33.64 5.83 -17.98
C LEU A 151 33.52 4.37 -18.46
N LYS A 152 34.48 3.49 -18.13
CA LYS A 152 34.40 2.06 -18.46
C LYS A 152 33.26 1.34 -17.73
N SER A 153 32.95 1.73 -16.49
CA SER A 153 31.82 1.18 -15.75
C SER A 153 30.49 1.63 -16.37
N PHE A 154 30.40 2.89 -16.78
CA PHE A 154 29.25 3.43 -17.47
C PHE A 154 29.08 2.80 -18.86
N GLU A 155 30.14 2.70 -19.66
CA GLU A 155 30.13 1.99 -20.95
C GLU A 155 29.70 0.54 -20.78
N LYS A 156 30.14 -0.15 -19.72
CA LYS A 156 29.72 -1.53 -19.44
C LYS A 156 28.23 -1.65 -19.09
N ILE A 157 27.67 -0.64 -18.43
CA ILE A 157 26.22 -0.55 -18.13
C ILE A 157 25.42 -0.24 -19.40
N VAL A 158 25.94 0.62 -20.28
CA VAL A 158 25.26 0.99 -21.55
C VAL A 158 25.44 -0.09 -22.63
N SER A 159 26.58 -0.79 -22.67
CA SER A 159 26.89 -1.86 -23.61
C SER A 159 26.29 -3.20 -23.20
N MET A 160 25.96 -3.38 -21.91
CA MET A 160 24.92 -4.31 -21.48
C MET A 160 23.56 -3.74 -21.92
N GLY A 161 23.36 -3.67 -23.23
CA GLY A 161 22.04 -3.43 -23.79
C GLY A 161 21.07 -4.39 -23.13
N ASN A 162 19.84 -3.92 -22.90
CA ASN A 162 18.73 -4.73 -22.41
C ASN A 162 18.51 -5.95 -23.32
N THR A 163 19.33 -6.99 -23.19
CA THR A 163 18.87 -8.36 -23.37
C THR A 163 17.93 -8.58 -22.20
N TYR A 164 16.68 -8.14 -22.39
CA TYR A 164 15.57 -8.88 -21.86
C TYR A 164 15.78 -10.30 -22.35
N ASN A 165 16.43 -11.12 -21.53
CA ASN A 165 16.21 -12.54 -21.60
C ASN A 165 14.69 -12.68 -21.46
N THR A 166 14.03 -12.99 -22.56
CA THR A 166 12.77 -13.73 -22.57
C THR A 166 13.03 -15.14 -22.03
N GLU A 167 13.77 -15.25 -20.92
CA GLU A 167 13.43 -16.24 -19.92
C GLU A 167 12.02 -15.86 -19.54
N THR A 168 11.09 -16.62 -20.09
CA THR A 168 9.73 -16.82 -19.59
C THR A 168 9.70 -16.30 -18.16
N LYS A 169 9.14 -15.10 -17.94
CA LYS A 169 8.74 -14.69 -16.59
C LYS A 169 8.02 -15.92 -16.11
N THR A 170 8.61 -16.65 -15.16
CA THR A 170 7.95 -17.77 -14.52
C THR A 170 6.62 -17.17 -14.13
N LEU A 171 5.53 -17.56 -14.81
CA LEU A 171 4.21 -17.05 -14.54
C LEU A 171 4.10 -17.24 -13.03
N ALA A 172 4.19 -16.13 -12.27
CA ALA A 172 4.09 -16.20 -10.84
C ALA A 172 2.81 -16.97 -10.64
N LYS A 173 2.88 -18.19 -10.10
CA LYS A 173 1.72 -19.06 -10.02
C LYS A 173 0.65 -18.20 -9.38
N ASN A 174 -0.39 -17.85 -10.13
CA ASN A 174 -1.43 -16.97 -9.64
C ASN A 174 -1.92 -17.64 -8.37
N ALA A 175 -1.65 -17.02 -7.21
CA ALA A 175 -2.09 -17.56 -5.95
C ALA A 175 -3.60 -17.71 -6.07
N LEU A 176 -4.12 -18.90 -5.79
CA LEU A 176 -5.56 -19.12 -5.85
C LEU A 176 -6.22 -18.12 -4.89
N GLY A 177 -7.18 -17.34 -5.38
CA GLY A 177 -7.91 -16.38 -4.55
C GLY A 177 -8.74 -17.14 -3.51
N LYS A 178 -8.56 -16.80 -2.23
CA LYS A 178 -9.30 -17.36 -1.10
C LYS A 178 -9.50 -16.34 0.01
N VAL A 179 -10.61 -16.49 0.72
CA VAL A 179 -10.80 -15.94 2.06
C VAL A 179 -9.91 -16.74 3.01
N TYR A 180 -9.30 -16.10 4.00
CA TYR A 180 -8.49 -16.80 5.00
C TYR A 180 -9.38 -17.27 6.15
N ASP A 181 -9.13 -18.49 6.65
CA ASP A 181 -9.83 -19.02 7.83
C ASP A 181 -9.55 -18.17 9.08
N LYS A 182 -8.36 -17.59 9.15
CA LYS A 182 -7.94 -16.60 10.15
C LYS A 182 -7.29 -15.42 9.45
N PRO A 183 -7.63 -14.17 9.83
CA PRO A 183 -6.94 -13.00 9.32
C PRO A 183 -5.45 -13.07 9.63
N LYS A 184 -4.63 -12.51 8.73
CA LYS A 184 -3.21 -12.27 8.98
C LYS A 184 -3.03 -10.86 9.51
N PHE A 185 -2.21 -10.72 10.54
CA PHE A 185 -1.85 -9.44 11.13
C PHE A 185 -0.38 -9.20 10.83
N LEU A 186 -0.10 -8.19 10.03
CA LEU A 186 1.22 -7.89 9.49
C LEU A 186 1.63 -6.48 9.92
N PRO A 187 2.94 -6.22 10.10
CA PRO A 187 3.42 -4.86 10.31
C PRO A 187 3.30 -4.04 9.02
N GLY A 188 2.92 -2.77 9.17
CA GLY A 188 2.88 -1.76 8.10
C GLY A 188 3.80 -0.58 8.42
N GLY A 189 5.03 -0.84 8.84
CA GLY A 189 5.90 0.15 9.48
C GLY A 189 5.73 0.20 11.00
N ASP A 190 6.23 1.24 11.65
CA ASP A 190 6.31 1.34 13.12
C ASP A 190 4.99 1.71 13.81
N LYS A 191 4.03 2.27 13.07
CA LYS A 191 2.75 2.77 13.59
C LYS A 191 1.52 2.16 12.92
N TYR A 192 1.70 1.12 12.10
CA TYR A 192 0.57 0.52 11.40
C TYR A 192 0.56 -1.00 11.50
N MET A 193 -0.65 -1.54 11.60
CA MET A 193 -0.95 -2.95 11.43
C MET A 193 -1.77 -3.11 10.16
N LEU A 194 -1.30 -3.94 9.24
CA LEU A 194 -2.08 -4.41 8.10
C LEU A 194 -2.79 -5.70 8.49
N ILE A 195 -4.11 -5.71 8.39
CA ILE A 195 -4.94 -6.90 8.57
C ILE A 195 -5.34 -7.40 7.18
N GLU A 196 -4.94 -8.60 6.81
CA GLU A 196 -5.38 -9.27 5.58
C GLU A 196 -6.42 -10.34 5.92
N PHE A 197 -7.61 -10.24 5.33
CA PHE A 197 -8.68 -11.21 5.51
C PHE A 197 -8.72 -12.25 4.38
N GLY A 198 -8.07 -11.96 3.25
CA GLY A 198 -7.97 -12.84 2.09
C GLY A 198 -7.17 -12.21 0.96
N ASN A 199 -6.92 -12.97 -0.10
CA ASN A 199 -6.24 -12.51 -1.31
C ASN A 199 -7.19 -12.46 -2.53
N VAL A 200 -8.49 -12.29 -2.29
CA VAL A 200 -9.53 -12.19 -3.32
C VAL A 200 -10.37 -10.96 -3.08
N MET A 201 -10.79 -10.31 -4.16
CA MET A 201 -11.70 -9.17 -4.10
C MET A 201 -13.14 -9.67 -3.90
N ASP A 202 -13.57 -9.70 -2.65
CA ASP A 202 -14.86 -10.22 -2.20
C ASP A 202 -15.58 -9.21 -1.29
N LEU A 203 -16.90 -9.06 -1.49
CA LEU A 203 -17.70 -8.07 -0.74
C LEU A 203 -17.88 -8.45 0.72
N GLU A 204 -18.02 -9.73 1.06
CA GLU A 204 -18.19 -10.17 2.44
C GLU A 204 -16.94 -9.92 3.28
N ILE A 205 -15.77 -10.09 2.67
CA ILE A 205 -14.51 -9.66 3.29
C ILE A 205 -14.57 -8.16 3.60
N ASN A 206 -14.99 -7.35 2.64
CA ASN A 206 -15.04 -5.90 2.84
C ASN A 206 -16.07 -5.49 3.91
N PHE A 207 -17.23 -6.17 3.99
CA PHE A 207 -18.19 -5.97 5.07
C PHE A 207 -17.59 -6.28 6.44
N THR A 208 -16.84 -7.39 6.55
CA THR A 208 -16.10 -7.74 7.77
C THR A 208 -15.09 -6.66 8.15
N ALA A 209 -14.30 -6.18 7.19
CA ALA A 209 -13.31 -5.12 7.42
C ALA A 209 -13.95 -3.80 7.90
N GLN A 210 -15.04 -3.37 7.25
CA GLN A 210 -15.77 -2.16 7.66
C GLN A 210 -16.45 -2.33 9.03
N ASN A 211 -16.99 -3.51 9.33
CA ASN A 211 -17.60 -3.76 10.64
C ASN A 211 -16.56 -3.78 11.75
N LEU A 212 -15.38 -4.36 11.51
CA LEU A 212 -14.26 -4.27 12.45
C LEU A 212 -13.81 -2.81 12.65
N ALA A 213 -13.69 -2.02 11.57
CA ALA A 213 -13.39 -0.59 11.67
C ALA A 213 -14.39 0.14 12.57
N GLN A 214 -15.69 -0.11 12.37
CA GLN A 214 -16.76 0.49 13.19
C GLN A 214 -16.70 0.01 14.64
N ALA A 215 -16.43 -1.27 14.88
CA ALA A 215 -16.29 -1.83 16.22
C ALA A 215 -15.11 -1.23 16.98
N ILE A 216 -13.97 -1.01 16.32
CA ILE A 216 -12.79 -0.34 16.89
C ILE A 216 -13.17 1.08 17.35
N THR A 217 -13.88 1.84 16.51
CA THR A 217 -14.36 3.18 16.85
C THR A 217 -15.37 3.16 18.00
N ASN A 218 -16.36 2.27 17.97
CA ASN A 218 -17.41 2.19 18.98
C ASN A 218 -16.87 1.78 20.36
N ASN A 219 -15.90 0.86 20.40
CA ASN A 219 -15.25 0.43 21.64
C ASN A 219 -14.15 1.39 22.09
N LYS A 220 -13.83 2.44 21.31
CA LYS A 220 -12.77 3.41 21.61
C LYS A 220 -11.46 2.71 21.97
N VAL A 221 -11.04 1.76 21.13
CA VAL A 221 -9.84 0.95 21.37
C VAL A 221 -8.65 1.86 21.65
N LYS A 222 -8.04 1.69 22.82
CA LYS A 222 -6.97 2.55 23.29
C LYS A 222 -5.76 2.47 22.35
N GLY A 223 -5.17 3.62 22.05
CA GLY A 223 -3.98 3.71 21.21
C GLY A 223 -4.24 3.55 19.70
N VAL A 224 -5.48 3.34 19.23
CA VAL A 224 -5.80 3.34 17.80
C VAL A 224 -6.28 4.72 17.36
N TYR A 225 -5.67 5.27 16.31
CA TYR A 225 -5.98 6.59 15.78
C TYR A 225 -7.00 6.56 14.66
N GLU A 226 -6.81 5.68 13.68
CA GLU A 226 -7.68 5.57 12.52
C GLU A 226 -7.57 4.18 11.88
N THR A 227 -8.59 3.86 11.09
CA THR A 227 -8.66 2.63 10.30
C THR A 227 -8.97 2.96 8.84
N ALA A 228 -8.39 2.19 7.93
CA ALA A 228 -8.60 2.33 6.49
C ALA A 228 -8.90 0.95 5.88
N PRO A 229 -10.17 0.51 5.92
CA PRO A 229 -10.59 -0.71 5.23
C PRO A 229 -10.43 -0.54 3.72
N CYS A 230 -9.90 -1.55 3.03
CA CYS A 230 -9.66 -1.55 1.60
C CYS A 230 -9.75 -2.96 1.00
N PHE A 231 -10.81 -3.20 0.24
CA PHE A 231 -11.14 -4.49 -0.36
C PHE A 231 -11.02 -5.65 0.64
N ALA A 232 -9.95 -6.45 0.52
CA ALA A 232 -9.69 -7.66 1.29
C ALA A 232 -8.79 -7.44 2.53
N SER A 233 -8.50 -6.18 2.85
CA SER A 233 -7.58 -5.79 3.91
C SER A 233 -8.06 -4.57 4.67
N MET A 234 -7.42 -4.27 5.80
CA MET A 234 -7.60 -3.03 6.54
C MET A 234 -6.27 -2.58 7.13
N LEU A 235 -5.94 -1.31 6.97
CA LEU A 235 -4.83 -0.69 7.71
C LEU A 235 -5.35 -0.12 9.03
N VAL A 236 -4.63 -0.34 10.11
CA VAL A 236 -4.89 0.22 11.44
C VAL A 236 -3.70 1.08 11.83
N HIS A 237 -3.92 2.38 12.01
CA HIS A 237 -2.92 3.31 12.52
C HIS A 237 -3.01 3.37 14.04
N TYR A 238 -1.92 3.06 14.73
CA TYR A 238 -1.90 2.98 16.19
C TYR A 238 -0.64 3.62 16.79
N ASN A 239 -0.70 3.88 18.09
CA ASN A 239 0.39 4.37 18.90
C ASN A 239 1.10 3.22 19.63
N PRO A 240 2.32 2.83 19.22
CA PRO A 240 3.07 1.76 19.87
C PRO A 240 3.52 2.08 21.31
N ASP A 241 3.36 3.33 21.77
CA ASP A 241 3.56 3.72 23.17
C ASP A 241 2.33 3.48 24.06
N GLU A 242 1.14 3.34 23.46
CA GLU A 242 -0.10 3.08 24.20
C GLU A 242 -0.55 1.62 24.12
N ILE A 243 -0.29 0.95 22.99
CA ILE A 243 -0.63 -0.45 22.75
C ILE A 243 0.47 -1.12 21.91
N LYS A 244 0.99 -2.27 22.35
CA LYS A 244 1.99 -3.02 21.58
C LYS A 244 1.34 -3.77 20.43
N PHE A 245 2.10 -4.08 19.39
CA PHE A 245 1.58 -4.82 18.22
C PHE A 245 0.95 -6.16 18.62
N SER A 246 1.57 -6.90 19.54
CA SER A 246 1.05 -8.17 20.08
C SER A 246 -0.29 -7.98 20.78
N ASP A 247 -0.41 -6.95 21.61
CA ASP A 247 -1.64 -6.65 22.35
C ASP A 247 -2.74 -6.17 21.41
N LEU A 248 -2.39 -5.35 20.42
CA LEU A 248 -3.29 -4.92 19.36
C LEU A 248 -3.80 -6.13 18.57
N LYS A 249 -2.93 -7.11 18.24
CA LYS A 249 -3.32 -8.34 17.53
C LYS A 249 -4.34 -9.15 18.36
N ILE A 250 -4.14 -9.25 19.68
CA ILE A 250 -5.09 -9.92 20.59
C ILE A 250 -6.44 -9.17 20.59
N GLU A 251 -6.40 -7.84 20.74
CA GLU A 251 -7.59 -7.00 20.76
C GLU A 251 -8.39 -7.10 19.45
N MET A 252 -7.72 -7.02 18.30
CA MET A 252 -8.36 -7.14 16.98
C MET A 252 -9.00 -8.53 16.80
N ASN A 253 -8.32 -9.59 17.24
CA ASN A 253 -8.89 -10.94 17.22
C ASN A 253 -10.12 -11.07 18.14
N SER A 254 -10.06 -10.47 19.34
CA SER A 254 -11.19 -10.47 20.26
C SER A 254 -12.40 -9.74 19.67
N LEU A 255 -12.19 -8.56 19.08
CA LEU A 255 -13.24 -7.82 18.39
C LEU A 255 -13.83 -8.63 17.24
N LEU A 256 -12.99 -9.21 16.37
CA LEU A 256 -13.46 -10.05 15.26
C LEU A 256 -14.29 -11.25 15.73
N ASN A 257 -13.86 -11.94 16.80
CA ASN A 257 -14.63 -13.06 17.36
C ASN A 257 -15.94 -12.63 18.03
N SER A 258 -16.03 -11.37 18.47
CA SER A 258 -17.25 -10.79 19.03
C SER A 258 -18.22 -10.30 17.95
N LEU A 259 -17.74 -10.08 16.71
CA LEU A 259 -18.62 -9.79 15.59
C LEU A 259 -19.47 -11.04 15.33
N GLY A 260 -20.78 -10.87 15.36
CA GLY A 260 -21.72 -11.92 14.97
C GLY A 260 -21.55 -12.33 13.50
N PRO A 261 -22.33 -13.31 13.03
CA PRO A 261 -22.33 -13.72 11.63
C PRO A 261 -22.50 -12.52 10.70
N SER A 262 -21.79 -12.50 9.58
CA SER A 262 -21.87 -11.38 8.62
C SER A 262 -23.29 -11.14 8.09
N ASP A 263 -24.16 -12.14 8.18
CA ASP A 263 -25.56 -12.08 7.75
C ASP A 263 -26.39 -11.07 8.55
N GLU A 264 -26.07 -10.82 9.82
CA GLU A 264 -26.84 -9.88 10.66
C GLU A 264 -26.42 -8.42 10.48
N ILE A 265 -25.46 -8.15 9.60
CA ILE A 265 -24.93 -6.81 9.37
C ILE A 265 -25.96 -5.97 8.61
N GLU A 266 -26.36 -4.86 9.22
CA GLU A 266 -27.04 -3.73 8.58
C GLU A 266 -26.12 -2.51 8.58
N ILE A 267 -25.98 -1.86 7.42
CA ILE A 267 -25.13 -0.69 7.24
C ILE A 267 -25.99 0.47 6.73
N GLU A 268 -25.93 1.61 7.42
CA GLU A 268 -26.50 2.87 6.92
C GLU A 268 -25.71 3.32 5.68
N SER A 269 -26.35 3.24 4.51
CA SER A 269 -25.70 3.35 3.20
C SER A 269 -26.41 4.41 2.35
N ARG A 270 -25.68 5.47 2.01
CA ARG A 270 -26.17 6.47 1.06
C ARG A 270 -26.04 5.93 -0.35
N VAL A 271 -27.08 6.09 -1.17
CA VAL A 271 -27.05 5.71 -2.58
C VAL A 271 -26.96 6.97 -3.42
N PHE A 272 -25.86 7.13 -4.14
CA PHE A 272 -25.60 8.28 -5.00
C PHE A 272 -25.92 7.93 -6.46
N SER A 273 -26.81 8.69 -7.08
CA SER A 273 -27.18 8.52 -8.48
C SER A 273 -26.53 9.59 -9.37
N PHE A 274 -25.44 9.27 -10.07
CA PHE A 274 -24.73 10.25 -10.89
C PHE A 274 -25.15 10.21 -12.37
N PRO A 275 -25.51 11.36 -12.97
CA PRO A 275 -25.58 11.47 -14.42
C PRO A 275 -24.19 11.26 -15.01
N THR A 276 -24.07 10.31 -15.94
CA THR A 276 -22.78 9.87 -16.50
C THR A 276 -22.87 9.82 -18.02
N VAL A 277 -22.05 10.63 -18.69
CA VAL A 277 -21.90 10.51 -20.14
C VAL A 277 -20.86 9.42 -20.38
N TYR A 278 -21.30 8.31 -20.97
CA TYR A 278 -20.42 7.23 -21.37
C TYR A 278 -19.85 7.48 -22.75
N LEU A 279 -18.68 6.88 -23.03
CA LEU A 279 -17.99 7.00 -24.31
C LEU A 279 -17.78 8.47 -24.69
N ASP A 280 -17.52 9.31 -23.70
CA ASP A 280 -17.49 10.76 -23.87
C ASP A 280 -16.25 11.25 -24.63
N LYS A 281 -16.34 12.44 -25.19
CA LYS A 281 -15.26 13.06 -26.00
C LYS A 281 -14.00 13.33 -25.19
N TRP A 282 -14.10 13.63 -23.89
CA TRP A 282 -12.95 14.03 -23.07
C TRP A 282 -12.10 12.82 -22.66
N THR A 283 -12.73 11.70 -22.31
CA THR A 283 -11.99 10.46 -22.07
C THR A 283 -11.39 9.92 -23.36
N GLN A 284 -12.10 9.98 -24.49
CA GLN A 284 -11.55 9.62 -25.80
C GLN A 284 -10.32 10.47 -26.17
N GLU A 285 -10.38 11.80 -25.96
CA GLU A 285 -9.25 12.70 -26.19
C GLU A 285 -8.05 12.34 -25.29
N CYS A 286 -8.30 12.05 -24.01
CA CYS A 286 -7.27 11.64 -23.05
C CYS A 286 -6.60 10.32 -23.46
N VAL A 287 -7.38 9.33 -23.91
CA VAL A 287 -6.86 8.05 -24.43
C VAL A 287 -6.05 8.26 -25.70
N LYS A 288 -6.53 9.10 -26.62
CA LYS A 288 -5.81 9.45 -27.85
C LYS A 288 -4.47 10.11 -27.56
N ASP A 289 -4.44 11.10 -26.65
CA ASP A 289 -3.22 11.77 -26.22
C ASP A 289 -2.18 10.79 -25.68
N TYR A 290 -2.62 9.80 -24.88
CA TYR A 290 -1.76 8.72 -24.40
C TYR A 290 -1.22 7.84 -25.54
N ILE A 291 -2.07 7.46 -26.50
CA ILE A 291 -1.67 6.62 -27.63
C ILE A 291 -0.63 7.34 -28.51
N ASP A 292 -0.84 8.62 -28.76
CA ASP A 292 0.01 9.44 -29.62
C ASP A 292 1.39 9.70 -28.97
N LYS A 293 1.45 9.83 -27.64
CA LYS A 293 2.67 10.27 -26.93
C LYS A 293 3.41 9.18 -26.15
N ILE A 294 2.73 8.14 -25.68
CA ILE A 294 3.27 7.23 -24.66
C ILE A 294 3.33 5.79 -25.16
N ALA A 295 2.20 5.17 -25.46
CA ALA A 295 2.20 3.77 -25.91
C ALA A 295 0.98 3.43 -26.76
N LYS A 296 1.21 2.67 -27.82
CA LYS A 296 0.13 2.12 -28.65
C LYS A 296 -0.73 1.18 -27.83
N LYS A 297 -2.05 1.38 -27.90
CA LYS A 297 -3.05 0.49 -27.32
C LYS A 297 -4.37 0.61 -28.05
N LYS A 298 -5.23 -0.38 -27.86
CA LYS A 298 -6.65 -0.28 -28.23
C LYS A 298 -7.34 0.74 -27.31
N PRO A 299 -8.28 1.57 -27.79
CA PRO A 299 -9.02 2.46 -26.92
C PRO A 299 -9.79 1.71 -25.83
N ASP A 300 -10.01 2.39 -24.70
CA ASP A 300 -10.36 1.74 -23.43
C ASP A 300 -11.71 1.01 -23.46
N PRO A 301 -12.82 1.60 -23.95
CA PRO A 301 -14.11 0.91 -24.00
C PRO A 301 -14.06 -0.37 -24.84
N GLU A 302 -13.47 -0.31 -26.05
CA GLU A 302 -13.35 -1.44 -26.96
C GLU A 302 -12.46 -2.54 -26.37
N PHE A 303 -11.39 -2.15 -25.66
CA PHE A 303 -10.54 -3.10 -24.95
C PHE A 303 -11.28 -3.79 -23.80
N ILE A 304 -12.10 -3.07 -23.02
CA ILE A 304 -12.91 -3.65 -21.95
C ILE A 304 -13.97 -4.59 -22.54
N THR A 305 -14.67 -4.19 -23.59
CA THR A 305 -15.69 -4.98 -24.28
C THR A 305 -15.11 -6.32 -24.74
N GLU A 306 -14.00 -6.30 -25.49
CA GLU A 306 -13.32 -7.50 -25.97
C GLU A 306 -12.87 -8.41 -24.82
N LEU A 307 -12.19 -7.85 -23.82
CA LEU A 307 -11.63 -8.63 -22.71
C LEU A 307 -12.71 -9.33 -21.87
N ASN A 308 -13.94 -8.79 -21.86
CA ASN A 308 -15.05 -9.32 -21.08
C ASN A 308 -16.06 -10.12 -21.92
N ASN A 309 -15.73 -10.42 -23.18
CA ASN A 309 -16.60 -11.14 -24.14
C ASN A 309 -17.99 -10.51 -24.25
N LEU A 310 -18.03 -9.18 -24.40
CA LEU A 310 -19.26 -8.43 -24.66
C LEU A 310 -19.38 -8.15 -26.17
N ASP A 311 -20.61 -7.98 -26.64
CA ASP A 311 -20.89 -7.85 -28.08
C ASP A 311 -20.34 -6.55 -28.67
N ASP A 312 -20.53 -5.44 -27.94
CA ASP A 312 -20.13 -4.09 -28.35
C ASP A 312 -19.95 -3.16 -27.13
N THR A 313 -19.60 -1.89 -27.39
CA THR A 313 -19.43 -0.87 -26.35
C THR A 313 -20.76 -0.50 -25.68
N ASP A 314 -21.90 -0.62 -26.37
CA ASP A 314 -23.22 -0.38 -25.79
C ASP A 314 -23.60 -1.47 -24.78
N HIS A 315 -23.27 -2.73 -25.06
CA HIS A 315 -23.39 -3.86 -24.13
C HIS A 315 -22.50 -3.60 -22.91
N PHE A 316 -21.27 -3.13 -23.09
CA PHE A 316 -20.42 -2.67 -21.98
C PHE A 316 -21.10 -1.59 -21.12
N VAL A 317 -21.67 -0.54 -21.73
CA VAL A 317 -22.35 0.54 -21.00
C VAL A 317 -23.55 0.00 -20.22
N ARG A 318 -24.36 -0.89 -20.80
CA ARG A 318 -25.49 -1.55 -20.12
C ARG A 318 -25.01 -2.36 -18.92
N VAL A 319 -23.96 -3.17 -19.08
CA VAL A 319 -23.41 -3.99 -17.99
C VAL A 319 -22.85 -3.13 -16.87
N HIS A 320 -22.05 -2.11 -17.18
CA HIS A 320 -21.44 -1.23 -16.17
C HIS A 320 -22.52 -0.43 -15.43
N SER A 321 -23.41 0.24 -16.14
CA SER A 321 -24.49 1.01 -15.50
C SER A 321 -25.58 0.15 -14.85
N GLY A 322 -25.64 -1.16 -15.14
CA GLY A 322 -26.70 -2.08 -14.70
C GLY A 322 -26.75 -2.32 -13.19
N THR A 323 -25.69 -1.98 -12.45
CA THR A 323 -25.59 -2.26 -11.01
C THR A 323 -25.35 -1.01 -10.16
N GLU A 324 -25.51 -1.17 -8.85
CA GLU A 324 -24.97 -0.27 -7.84
C GLU A 324 -23.54 -0.71 -7.50
N TYR A 325 -22.68 0.27 -7.27
CA TYR A 325 -21.28 0.09 -6.92
C TYR A 325 -21.08 0.35 -5.44
N TRP A 326 -20.66 -0.67 -4.70
CA TRP A 326 -20.30 -0.55 -3.29
C TRP A 326 -18.97 0.18 -3.14
N VAL A 327 -18.94 1.28 -2.40
CA VAL A 327 -17.71 2.00 -2.05
C VAL A 327 -16.96 1.20 -0.99
N SER A 328 -15.98 0.42 -1.44
CA SER A 328 -15.17 -0.45 -0.57
C SER A 328 -14.13 0.33 0.23
N SER A 329 -13.59 1.40 -0.36
CA SER A 329 -12.59 2.27 0.26
C SER A 329 -12.42 3.58 -0.51
N LEU A 330 -11.65 4.49 0.09
CA LEU A 330 -11.23 5.76 -0.53
C LEU A 330 -9.70 5.82 -0.49
N GLY A 331 -9.05 6.28 -1.56
CA GLY A 331 -7.59 6.38 -1.56
C GLY A 331 -6.98 6.68 -2.93
N PHE A 332 -5.65 6.55 -3.05
CA PHE A 332 -4.82 7.10 -4.15
C PHE A 332 -4.82 8.63 -4.22
N TRP A 333 -5.99 9.24 -4.21
CA TRP A 333 -6.21 10.67 -4.01
C TRP A 333 -7.38 10.88 -3.03
N PRO A 334 -7.38 11.94 -2.20
CA PRO A 334 -8.51 12.23 -1.33
C PRO A 334 -9.85 12.19 -2.07
N GLY A 335 -10.78 11.36 -1.58
CA GLY A 335 -12.14 11.26 -2.11
C GLY A 335 -12.31 10.35 -3.32
N LEU A 336 -11.25 9.80 -3.93
CA LEU A 336 -11.38 8.83 -5.01
C LEU A 336 -11.94 7.51 -4.45
N PRO A 337 -13.13 7.06 -4.89
CA PRO A 337 -13.75 5.83 -4.42
C PRO A 337 -13.22 4.63 -5.18
N PHE A 338 -12.84 3.59 -4.44
CA PHE A 338 -12.63 2.26 -4.98
C PHE A 338 -13.90 1.45 -4.78
N MET A 339 -14.52 1.06 -5.88
CA MET A 339 -15.84 0.48 -5.85
C MET A 339 -15.90 -0.89 -6.49
N MET A 340 -16.80 -1.71 -5.99
CA MET A 340 -17.10 -3.05 -6.50
C MET A 340 -18.57 -3.13 -6.93
N PRO A 341 -18.89 -3.78 -8.06
CA PRO A 341 -20.27 -3.98 -8.46
C PRO A 341 -20.98 -4.90 -7.46
N LEU A 342 -22.18 -4.52 -7.02
CA LEU A 342 -23.02 -5.37 -6.15
C LEU A 342 -23.63 -6.54 -6.93
N ASP A 343 -23.92 -6.36 -8.22
CA ASP A 343 -24.34 -7.47 -9.07
C ASP A 343 -23.11 -8.19 -9.65
N PRO A 344 -22.86 -9.46 -9.27
CA PRO A 344 -21.72 -10.21 -9.81
C PRO A 344 -21.78 -10.41 -11.34
N ARG A 345 -22.97 -10.30 -11.95
CA ARG A 345 -23.15 -10.38 -13.41
C ARG A 345 -22.64 -9.11 -14.11
N CYS A 346 -22.56 -8.00 -13.38
CA CYS A 346 -21.97 -6.73 -13.80
C CYS A 346 -20.46 -6.63 -13.52
N LYS A 347 -19.83 -7.72 -13.06
CA LYS A 347 -18.39 -7.75 -12.82
C LYS A 347 -17.62 -7.74 -14.14
N LEU A 348 -16.97 -6.61 -14.39
CA LEU A 348 -16.01 -6.41 -15.46
C LEU A 348 -14.59 -6.52 -14.92
N THR A 349 -13.62 -6.81 -15.79
CA THR A 349 -12.20 -6.74 -15.45
C THR A 349 -11.39 -6.13 -16.58
N ALA A 350 -10.42 -5.29 -16.25
CA ALA A 350 -9.40 -4.84 -17.19
C ALA A 350 -8.10 -4.49 -16.45
N PRO A 351 -6.91 -4.84 -16.99
CA PRO A 351 -5.65 -4.44 -16.37
C PRO A 351 -5.50 -2.92 -16.36
N LYS A 352 -4.70 -2.42 -15.41
CA LYS A 352 -4.25 -1.03 -15.44
C LYS A 352 -3.31 -0.81 -16.63
N TYR A 353 -3.21 0.44 -17.06
CA TYR A 353 -2.21 0.90 -18.03
C TYR A 353 -0.79 0.60 -17.56
N ASN A 354 0.09 0.39 -18.53
CA ASN A 354 1.51 0.23 -18.30
C ASN A 354 2.30 0.84 -19.48
N PRO A 355 2.98 1.99 -19.30
CA PRO A 355 2.98 2.86 -18.12
C PRO A 355 1.64 3.63 -17.94
N PRO A 356 1.38 4.27 -16.79
CA PRO A 356 0.15 5.07 -16.59
C PRO A 356 0.11 6.35 -17.44
N ARG A 357 -1.09 6.92 -17.63
CA ARG A 357 -1.26 8.26 -18.22
C ARG A 357 -0.71 9.34 -17.30
N THR A 358 -0.21 10.42 -17.89
CA THR A 358 0.27 11.61 -17.18
C THR A 358 -0.85 12.52 -16.68
N TRP A 359 -2.05 12.41 -17.24
CA TRP A 359 -3.23 13.15 -16.80
C TRP A 359 -4.51 12.37 -17.14
N THR A 360 -5.63 12.74 -16.50
CA THR A 360 -6.98 12.20 -16.68
C THR A 360 -7.95 13.32 -16.28
N PRO A 361 -9.03 13.59 -17.02
CA PRO A 361 -9.98 14.66 -16.68
C PRO A 361 -10.64 14.48 -15.29
N LYS A 362 -11.05 15.59 -14.69
CA LYS A 362 -11.86 15.58 -13.46
C LYS A 362 -13.24 14.96 -13.74
N GLY A 363 -13.73 14.16 -12.79
CA GLY A 363 -15.03 13.49 -12.89
C GLY A 363 -15.02 12.25 -13.77
N THR A 364 -13.87 11.88 -14.35
CA THR A 364 -13.76 10.67 -15.18
C THR A 364 -14.10 9.42 -14.38
N VAL A 365 -14.91 8.56 -14.97
CA VAL A 365 -15.20 7.20 -14.51
C VAL A 365 -14.25 6.25 -15.22
N GLY A 366 -13.64 5.35 -14.46
CA GLY A 366 -12.74 4.34 -15.01
C GLY A 366 -12.61 3.11 -14.12
N MET A 367 -11.92 2.09 -14.62
CA MET A 367 -11.72 0.83 -13.91
C MET A 367 -10.29 0.27 -14.01
N GLY A 368 -9.87 -0.44 -12.96
CA GLY A 368 -8.58 -1.12 -12.89
C GLY A 368 -8.70 -2.41 -12.10
N GLY A 369 -8.32 -3.53 -12.70
CA GLY A 369 -8.79 -4.85 -12.26
C GLY A 369 -10.31 -4.91 -12.35
N SER A 370 -10.98 -5.34 -11.28
CA SER A 370 -12.45 -5.33 -11.16
C SER A 370 -12.98 -4.15 -10.34
N SER A 371 -12.16 -3.13 -10.07
CA SER A 371 -12.59 -1.95 -9.32
C SER A 371 -12.93 -0.80 -10.25
N THR A 372 -14.10 -0.21 -10.07
CA THR A 372 -14.51 1.07 -10.68
C THR A 372 -14.15 2.22 -9.75
N ALA A 373 -13.76 3.37 -10.31
CA ALA A 373 -13.43 4.60 -9.60
C ALA A 373 -13.93 5.84 -10.34
N ILE A 374 -14.01 6.95 -9.59
CA ILE A 374 -14.26 8.29 -10.13
C ILE A 374 -13.06 9.17 -9.79
N TYR A 375 -12.48 9.83 -10.78
CA TYR A 375 -11.36 10.75 -10.59
C TYR A 375 -11.87 12.06 -9.97
N PRO A 376 -11.51 12.39 -8.71
CA PRO A 376 -12.02 13.57 -8.02
C PRO A 376 -11.46 14.89 -8.57
N GLU A 377 -10.30 14.82 -9.23
CA GLU A 377 -9.60 15.96 -9.81
C GLU A 377 -8.80 15.52 -11.05
N ALA A 378 -8.34 16.48 -11.85
CA ALA A 378 -7.47 16.20 -12.99
C ALA A 378 -6.09 15.70 -12.53
N LEU A 379 -5.80 14.41 -12.75
CA LEU A 379 -4.67 13.70 -12.12
C LEU A 379 -4.07 12.63 -13.06
N PRO A 380 -2.79 12.23 -12.89
CA PRO A 380 -2.25 11.03 -13.53
C PRO A 380 -3.08 9.78 -13.19
N GLY A 381 -3.15 8.80 -14.10
CA GLY A 381 -4.06 7.69 -13.93
C GLY A 381 -3.70 6.44 -14.74
N GLY A 382 -3.87 5.28 -14.11
CA GLY A 382 -3.64 3.98 -14.75
C GLY A 382 -4.90 3.20 -15.09
N TYR A 383 -6.10 3.70 -14.80
CA TYR A 383 -7.34 2.94 -14.99
C TYR A 383 -7.81 3.06 -16.43
N GLN A 384 -8.50 2.04 -16.96
CA GLN A 384 -9.24 2.16 -18.23
C GLN A 384 -10.40 3.15 -18.04
N ILE A 385 -10.51 4.18 -18.87
CA ILE A 385 -11.48 5.29 -18.71
C ILE A 385 -12.53 5.27 -19.81
N PHE A 386 -13.78 5.58 -19.47
CA PHE A 386 -14.89 5.34 -20.40
C PHE A 386 -16.15 6.19 -20.15
N GLY A 387 -16.11 7.10 -19.19
CA GLY A 387 -17.21 8.03 -18.96
C GLY A 387 -16.81 9.18 -18.05
N ILE A 388 -17.74 10.11 -17.84
CA ILE A 388 -17.51 11.29 -17.03
C ILE A 388 -18.79 11.74 -16.32
N ILE A 389 -18.64 12.27 -15.10
CA ILE A 389 -19.72 12.88 -14.33
C ILE A 389 -19.46 14.40 -14.17
N PRO A 390 -20.52 15.24 -14.17
CA PRO A 390 -20.37 16.70 -13.97
C PRO A 390 -20.29 17.10 -12.49
N VAL A 391 -20.67 16.20 -11.58
CA VAL A 391 -20.83 16.50 -10.15
C VAL A 391 -19.50 16.29 -9.40
N PRO A 392 -18.99 17.29 -8.66
CA PRO A 392 -17.82 17.14 -7.81
C PRO A 392 -18.05 16.12 -6.69
N ILE A 393 -17.05 15.27 -6.48
CA ILE A 393 -17.02 14.29 -5.37
C ILE A 393 -16.00 14.65 -4.29
N TRP A 394 -15.30 15.77 -4.49
CA TRP A 394 -14.27 16.28 -3.59
C TRP A 394 -14.20 17.81 -3.73
N ASP A 395 -14.20 18.52 -2.60
CA ASP A 395 -14.14 19.98 -2.57
C ASP A 395 -13.47 20.51 -1.30
N THR A 396 -12.25 21.00 -1.44
CA THR A 396 -11.49 21.64 -0.34
C THR A 396 -12.00 23.03 0.03
N LYS A 397 -12.73 23.69 -0.89
CA LYS A 397 -13.32 25.01 -0.65
C LYS A 397 -14.70 24.93 0.01
N LYS A 398 -15.25 23.72 0.16
CA LYS A 398 -16.56 23.46 0.77
C LYS A 398 -17.66 24.33 0.13
N SER A 399 -17.69 24.36 -1.19
CA SER A 399 -18.58 25.21 -1.98
C SER A 399 -20.04 24.79 -1.88
N PHE A 400 -20.31 23.57 -1.40
CA PHE A 400 -21.65 23.00 -1.19
C PHE A 400 -21.76 22.48 0.24
N SER A 401 -22.97 22.55 0.82
CA SER A 401 -23.24 22.14 2.21
C SER A 401 -22.89 20.69 2.51
N VAL A 402 -22.97 19.80 1.52
CA VAL A 402 -22.57 18.39 1.64
C VAL A 402 -21.10 18.22 2.04
N PHE A 403 -20.26 19.23 1.81
CA PHE A 403 -18.83 19.22 2.13
C PHE A 403 -18.47 19.97 3.44
N GLU A 404 -19.46 20.48 4.19
CA GLU A 404 -19.20 21.27 5.40
C GLU A 404 -18.35 20.51 6.43
N ASN A 405 -18.69 19.24 6.65
CA ASN A 405 -18.04 18.39 7.65
C ASN A 405 -16.94 17.49 7.08
N ASN A 406 -16.89 17.31 5.76
CA ASN A 406 -15.88 16.49 5.09
C ASN A 406 -15.64 16.99 3.66
N ILE A 407 -14.37 17.12 3.26
CA ILE A 407 -14.01 17.53 1.89
C ILE A 407 -14.21 16.41 0.85
N CYS A 408 -14.39 15.16 1.29
CA CYS A 408 -14.68 14.00 0.45
C CYS A 408 -16.18 13.68 0.52
N LEU A 409 -16.82 13.46 -0.62
CA LEU A 409 -18.27 13.21 -0.68
C LEU A 409 -18.63 11.84 -0.08
N PHE A 410 -17.87 10.82 -0.47
CA PHE A 410 -18.14 9.43 -0.10
C PHE A 410 -17.50 9.05 1.24
N LYS A 411 -18.03 7.98 1.83
CA LYS A 411 -17.44 7.16 2.89
C LYS A 411 -17.51 5.69 2.48
N PRO A 412 -16.63 4.81 2.99
CA PRO A 412 -16.81 3.38 2.84
C PRO A 412 -18.22 2.94 3.28
N GLY A 413 -18.85 2.10 2.47
CA GLY A 413 -20.22 1.64 2.68
C GLY A 413 -21.31 2.45 2.00
N ASP A 414 -20.98 3.58 1.37
CA ASP A 414 -21.88 4.20 0.40
C ASP A 414 -22.02 3.35 -0.87
N ARG A 415 -23.04 3.64 -1.66
CA ARG A 415 -23.31 3.00 -2.95
C ARG A 415 -23.42 4.05 -4.05
N VAL A 416 -22.96 3.71 -5.24
CA VAL A 416 -22.96 4.59 -6.41
C VAL A 416 -23.67 3.93 -7.58
N LYS A 417 -24.67 4.60 -8.13
CA LYS A 417 -25.36 4.22 -9.36
C LYS A 417 -25.00 5.21 -10.46
N PHE A 418 -24.40 4.72 -11.54
CA PHE A 418 -24.16 5.52 -12.73
C PHE A 418 -25.40 5.48 -13.63
N LYS A 419 -26.01 6.63 -13.89
CA LYS A 419 -27.16 6.78 -14.79
C LYS A 419 -26.64 7.29 -16.15
N PRO A 420 -26.64 6.46 -17.21
CA PRO A 420 -26.28 6.91 -18.55
C PRO A 420 -27.11 8.13 -18.95
N THR A 421 -26.44 9.15 -19.48
CA THR A 421 -27.07 10.41 -19.88
C THR A 421 -26.39 10.99 -21.12
N ASP A 422 -26.98 12.04 -21.69
CA ASP A 422 -26.45 12.77 -22.83
C ASP A 422 -25.68 14.05 -22.42
N TYR A 423 -25.15 14.76 -23.40
CA TYR A 423 -24.42 16.01 -23.16
C TYR A 423 -25.33 17.16 -22.71
N GLU A 424 -26.62 17.16 -23.06
CA GLU A 424 -27.53 18.24 -22.68
C GLU A 424 -27.78 18.23 -21.16
N GLU A 425 -28.07 17.05 -20.60
CA GLU A 425 -28.23 16.87 -19.16
C GLU A 425 -26.89 17.08 -18.42
N PHE A 426 -25.77 16.63 -19.00
CA PHE A 426 -24.44 16.91 -18.44
C PHE A 426 -24.20 18.42 -18.32
N ASP A 427 -24.45 19.18 -19.39
CA ASP A 427 -24.23 20.63 -19.41
C ASP A 427 -25.19 21.36 -18.47
N LEU A 428 -26.45 20.90 -18.37
CA LEU A 428 -27.43 21.43 -17.42
C LEU A 428 -26.93 21.29 -15.97
N VAL A 429 -26.44 20.10 -15.60
CA VAL A 429 -25.89 19.86 -14.26
C VAL A 429 -24.58 20.63 -14.04
N ALA A 430 -23.68 20.64 -15.03
CA ALA A 430 -22.41 21.36 -14.95
C ALA A 430 -22.62 22.87 -14.75
N ASN A 431 -23.63 23.47 -15.39
CA ASN A 431 -23.99 24.87 -15.18
C ASN A 431 -24.52 25.12 -13.76
N LYS A 432 -25.38 24.24 -13.22
CA LYS A 432 -25.82 24.33 -11.81
C LYS A 432 -24.65 24.23 -10.83
N ILE A 433 -23.65 23.40 -11.11
CA ILE A 433 -22.43 23.29 -10.31
C ILE A 433 -21.62 24.59 -10.37
N LYS A 434 -21.42 25.13 -11.58
CA LYS A 434 -20.71 26.39 -11.80
C LYS A 434 -21.36 27.56 -11.06
N ASP A 435 -22.70 27.62 -11.10
CA ASP A 435 -23.50 28.66 -10.47
C ASP A 435 -23.74 28.41 -8.97
N LYS A 436 -23.24 27.28 -8.43
CA LYS A 436 -23.42 26.83 -7.04
C LYS A 436 -24.88 26.68 -6.62
N THR A 437 -25.74 26.30 -7.56
CA THR A 437 -27.18 26.08 -7.34
C THR A 437 -27.56 24.60 -7.38
N PHE A 438 -26.61 23.71 -7.62
CA PHE A 438 -26.85 22.26 -7.62
C PHE A 438 -27.22 21.77 -6.22
N ASP A 439 -28.32 21.02 -6.14
CA ASP A 439 -28.79 20.38 -4.92
C ASP A 439 -28.38 18.91 -4.89
N TYR A 440 -27.47 18.57 -3.98
CA TYR A 440 -27.02 17.20 -3.77
C TYR A 440 -28.12 16.28 -3.24
N SER A 441 -29.15 16.80 -2.57
CA SER A 441 -30.24 15.96 -2.04
C SER A 441 -31.01 15.25 -3.16
N GLY A 442 -31.04 15.83 -4.37
CA GLY A 442 -31.67 15.22 -5.54
C GLY A 442 -30.94 14.02 -6.13
N ILE A 443 -29.72 13.72 -5.67
CA ILE A 443 -28.93 12.56 -6.12
C ILE A 443 -28.57 11.59 -5.00
N ILE A 444 -29.01 11.83 -3.76
CA ILE A 444 -28.67 11.04 -2.58
C ILE A 444 -29.94 10.44 -1.98
N ASP A 445 -30.04 9.12 -2.03
CA ASP A 445 -31.02 8.36 -1.26
C ASP A 445 -30.37 7.79 0.00
N TYR A 446 -31.15 7.63 1.06
CA TYR A 446 -30.70 7.08 2.34
C TYR A 446 -31.39 5.75 2.60
N GLU A 447 -30.61 4.68 2.62
CA GLU A 447 -31.11 3.33 2.75
C GLU A 447 -30.23 2.49 3.68
N LYS A 448 -30.81 1.42 4.22
CA LYS A 448 -30.04 0.40 4.91
C LYS A 448 -29.63 -0.70 3.94
N PHE A 449 -28.35 -1.02 3.92
CA PHE A 449 -27.84 -2.21 3.24
C PHE A 449 -27.85 -3.39 4.21
N SER A 450 -28.66 -4.42 3.92
CA SER A 450 -28.73 -5.66 4.71
C SER A 450 -27.97 -6.78 4.02
N VAL A 451 -26.92 -7.29 4.67
CA VAL A 451 -26.09 -8.38 4.11
C VAL A 451 -26.91 -9.65 3.93
N LYS A 452 -27.81 -9.98 4.87
CA LYS A 452 -28.77 -11.09 4.72
C LYS A 452 -29.64 -10.96 3.48
N ASN A 453 -30.23 -9.79 3.24
CA ASN A 453 -31.08 -9.58 2.07
C ASN A 453 -30.28 -9.66 0.77
N TYR A 454 -29.07 -9.11 0.76
CA TYR A 454 -28.15 -9.20 -0.35
C TYR A 454 -27.79 -10.66 -0.68
N LYS A 455 -27.43 -11.48 0.33
CA LYS A 455 -27.16 -12.92 0.16
C LYS A 455 -28.39 -13.70 -0.33
N ALA A 456 -29.57 -13.40 0.22
CA ALA A 456 -30.82 -14.01 -0.22
C ALA A 456 -31.21 -13.63 -1.66
N TRP A 457 -30.79 -12.45 -2.13
CA TRP A 457 -30.91 -12.05 -3.52
C TRP A 457 -29.88 -12.77 -4.41
N LEU A 458 -28.61 -12.84 -4.00
CA LEU A 458 -27.55 -13.54 -4.73
C LEU A 458 -27.87 -15.01 -5.00
N SER A 459 -28.52 -15.71 -4.07
CA SER A 459 -28.90 -17.13 -4.24
C SER A 459 -29.99 -17.35 -5.30
N LYS A 460 -30.73 -16.30 -5.66
CA LYS A 460 -31.77 -16.33 -6.69
C LYS A 460 -31.25 -15.93 -8.07
N LEU A 461 -30.00 -15.47 -8.18
CA LEU A 461 -29.44 -15.01 -9.43
C LEU A 461 -29.06 -16.16 -10.35
N ASP A 462 -29.51 -16.08 -11.60
CA ASP A 462 -28.91 -16.82 -12.70
C ASP A 462 -27.59 -16.12 -13.10
N LYS A 463 -26.48 -16.69 -12.64
CA LYS A 463 -25.13 -16.15 -12.87
C LYS A 463 -24.67 -16.21 -14.33
N ASN A 464 -25.38 -16.95 -15.18
CA ASN A 464 -25.04 -17.09 -16.60
C ASN A 464 -25.62 -15.96 -17.46
N LYS A 465 -26.53 -15.14 -16.93
CA LYS A 465 -27.13 -14.02 -17.65
C LYS A 465 -26.37 -12.73 -17.35
N ARG A 466 -25.61 -12.21 -18.32
CA ARG A 466 -25.14 -10.82 -18.31
C ARG A 466 -26.22 -9.91 -18.92
N PHE A 467 -26.29 -8.67 -18.45
CA PHE A 467 -27.29 -7.68 -18.88
C PHE A 467 -27.02 -7.13 -20.29
#